data_AF-A0A2U3K6G5-F1
#
_entry.id   AF-A0A2U3K6G5-F1
#
_cell.length_a   1.000
_cell.length_b   1.000
_cell.length_c   1.000
_cell.angle_alpha   90.00
_cell.angle_beta   90.00
_cell.angle_gamma   90.00
#
_symmetry.space_group_name_H-M   'P 1'
#
loop_
_entity.id
_entity.type
_entity.pdbx_description
1 polymer ?
#
loop_
_entity_poly.entity_id
_entity_poly.type
_entity_poly.pdbx_seq_one_letter_code
_entity_poly.pdbx_strand_id
1 'polypeptide(L)' 'MCAGALVAARVRRLVFGARDLRFGGVRSKFRLADSEVLNHRVEVVEGVLAVDCVELLRDFFGARR' A
#
# COMPACT_ATOMS: atom_id res chain seq x y z
N MET A 1 7.64 -1.15 -6.98
CA MET A 1 7.14 -2.25 -7.83
C MET A 1 5.62 -2.33 -7.84
N CYS A 2 4.96 -2.83 -6.76
CA CYS A 2 3.54 -3.19 -6.80
C CYS A 2 2.57 -2.05 -7.20
N ALA A 3 2.78 -0.82 -6.70
CA ALA A 3 1.91 0.31 -7.03
C ALA A 3 1.84 0.60 -8.55
N GLY A 4 2.97 0.51 -9.26
CA GLY A 4 2.98 0.68 -10.72
C GLY A 4 2.32 -0.49 -11.46
N ALA A 5 2.46 -1.71 -10.94
CA ALA A 5 1.78 -2.88 -11.50
C ALA A 5 0.25 -2.77 -11.39
N LEU A 6 -0.27 -2.22 -10.28
CA LEU A 6 -1.71 -1.96 -10.13
C LEU A 6 -2.24 -1.00 -11.20
N VAL A 7 -1.49 0.06 -11.50
CA VAL A 7 -1.82 1.02 -12.56
C VAL A 7 -1.77 0.34 -13.94
N ALA A 8 -0.71 -0.39 -14.25
CA ALA A 8 -0.54 -1.08 -15.53
C ALA A 8 -1.63 -2.14 -15.78
N ALA A 9 -2.03 -2.86 -14.73
CA ALA A 9 -3.12 -3.84 -14.78
C ALA A 9 -4.52 -3.21 -14.73
N ARG A 10 -4.63 -1.87 -14.64
CA ARG A 10 -5.88 -1.12 -14.54
C ARG A 10 -6.78 -1.60 -13.39
N VAL A 11 -6.18 -1.93 -12.26
CA VAL A 11 -6.94 -2.34 -11.07
C VAL A 11 -7.85 -1.19 -10.63
N ARG A 12 -9.15 -1.48 -10.46
CA ARG A 12 -10.13 -0.44 -10.12
C ARG A 12 -9.91 0.12 -8.72
N ARG A 13 -9.72 -0.76 -7.73
CA ARG A 13 -9.65 -0.39 -6.32
C ARG A 13 -8.59 -1.20 -5.59
N LEU A 14 -7.82 -0.52 -4.74
CA LEU A 14 -6.91 -1.10 -3.77
C LEU A 14 -7.47 -0.85 -2.37
N VAL A 15 -7.60 -1.91 -1.58
CA VAL A 15 -7.89 -1.85 -0.14
C VAL A 15 -6.70 -2.43 0.60
N PHE A 16 -6.12 -1.71 1.56
CA PHE A 16 -5.03 -2.23 2.37
C PHE A 16 -5.12 -1.76 3.83
N GLY A 17 -4.45 -2.49 4.73
CA GLY A 17 -4.41 -2.18 6.16
C GLY A 17 -3.30 -1.20 6.51
N ALA A 18 -2.17 -1.72 6.97
CA ALA A 18 -1.05 -0.91 7.45
C ALA A 18 -0.28 -0.19 6.33
N ARG A 19 0.14 1.06 6.57
CA ARG A 19 1.09 1.76 5.70
C ARG A 19 2.52 1.26 5.94
N ASP A 20 3.28 1.03 4.87
CA ASP A 20 4.73 0.92 4.94
C ASP A 20 5.36 2.32 4.91
N LEU A 21 5.77 2.83 6.07
CA LEU A 21 6.37 4.18 6.18
C LEU A 21 7.78 4.28 5.62
N ARG A 22 8.47 3.15 5.40
CA ARG A 22 9.85 3.13 4.91
C ARG A 22 9.88 3.18 3.40
N PHE A 23 9.08 2.36 2.73
CA PHE A 23 9.17 2.13 1.28
C PHE A 23 7.83 2.18 0.53
N GLY A 24 6.72 2.50 1.20
CA GLY A 24 5.38 2.43 0.61
C GLY A 24 5.19 3.34 -0.62
N GLY A 25 4.81 2.75 -1.76
CA GLY A 25 4.62 3.45 -3.03
C GLY A 25 3.23 4.02 -3.31
N VAL A 26 2.24 3.76 -2.44
CA VAL A 26 0.83 4.16 -2.61
C VAL A 26 0.49 5.44 -1.84
N ARG A 27 0.84 5.52 -0.54
CA ARG A 27 0.51 6.65 0.35
C ARG A 27 1.63 7.10 1.29
N SER A 28 2.81 6.48 1.25
CA SER A 28 3.90 6.77 2.19
C SER A 28 5.00 7.63 1.59
N LYS A 29 5.82 7.06 0.69
CA LYS A 29 6.92 7.78 0.01
C LYS A 29 6.48 8.34 -1.34
N PHE A 30 5.56 7.65 -2.00
CA PHE A 30 5.02 8.04 -3.29
C PHE A 30 3.51 7.90 -3.30
N ARG A 31 2.90 8.51 -4.32
CA ARG A 31 1.46 8.42 -4.64
C ARG A 31 1.27 7.89 -6.05
N LEU A 32 1.86 6.71 -6.33
CA LEU A 32 1.89 6.17 -7.69
C LEU A 32 0.52 5.64 -8.13
N ALA A 33 -0.21 4.97 -7.25
CA ALA A 33 -1.43 4.28 -7.60
C ALA A 33 -2.55 5.21 -8.11
N ASP A 34 -2.61 6.44 -7.61
CA ASP A 34 -3.61 7.46 -7.97
C ASP A 34 -2.97 8.74 -8.51
N SER A 35 -1.74 8.62 -9.03
CA SER A 35 -1.01 9.75 -9.58
C SER A 35 -1.75 10.37 -10.77
N GLU A 36 -1.79 11.71 -10.81
CA GLU A 36 -2.50 12.42 -11.87
C GLU A 36 -1.85 12.32 -13.24
N VAL A 37 -0.53 12.08 -13.26
CA VAL A 37 0.29 12.02 -14.49
C VAL A 37 0.30 10.63 -15.14
N LEU A 38 -0.37 9.63 -14.55
CA LEU A 38 -0.46 8.28 -15.08
C LEU A 38 -1.80 8.02 -15.78
N ASN A 39 -1.79 7.04 -16.69
CA ASN A 39 -2.90 6.73 -17.60
C ASN A 39 -4.07 5.93 -16.96
N HIS A 40 -3.99 5.63 -15.66
CA HIS A 40 -5.03 4.98 -14.88
C HIS A 40 -4.88 5.38 -13.41
N ARG A 41 -6.00 5.65 -12.72
CA ARG A 41 -6.01 6.03 -11.30
C ARG A 41 -6.76 4.97 -10.51
N VAL A 42 -6.08 4.36 -9.55
CA VAL A 42 -6.64 3.35 -8.65
C VAL A 42 -7.36 4.06 -7.51
N GLU A 43 -8.60 3.65 -7.22
CA GLU A 43 -9.29 4.08 -6.00
C GLU A 43 -8.62 3.44 -4.77
N VAL A 44 -8.21 4.24 -3.78
CA VAL A 44 -7.45 3.75 -2.63
C VAL A 44 -8.27 3.88 -1.36
N VAL A 45 -8.49 2.75 -0.68
CA VAL A 45 -8.98 2.68 0.70
C VAL A 45 -7.84 2.14 1.56
N GLU A 46 -7.50 2.86 2.62
CA GLU A 46 -6.40 2.48 3.52
C GLU A 46 -6.87 2.38 4.96
N GLY A 47 -6.10 1.67 5.78
CA GLY A 47 -6.32 1.59 7.21
C GLY A 47 -7.31 0.51 7.66
N VAL A 48 -7.77 -0.36 6.75
CA VAL A 48 -8.68 -1.46 7.11
C VAL A 48 -7.93 -2.46 7.99
N LEU A 49 -8.34 -2.57 9.26
CA LEU A 49 -7.65 -3.37 10.28
C LEU A 49 -6.16 -2.99 10.41
N ALA A 50 -5.85 -1.70 10.33
CA ALA A 50 -4.46 -1.22 10.35
C ALA A 50 -3.67 -1.68 11.57
N VAL A 51 -4.30 -1.65 12.74
CA VAL A 51 -3.69 -2.04 14.03
C VAL A 51 -3.30 -3.52 13.98
N ASP A 52 -4.25 -4.41 13.69
CA ASP A 52 -4.03 -5.85 13.58
C ASP A 52 -2.94 -6.18 12.54
N CYS A 53 -2.96 -5.51 11.38
CA CYS A 53 -1.94 -5.66 10.35
C CYS A 53 -0.53 -5.26 10.84
N VAL A 54 -0.42 -4.19 11.63
CA VAL A 54 0.85 -3.76 12.23
C VAL A 54 1.32 -4.74 13.30
N GLU A 55 0.41 -5.24 14.13
CA GLU A 55 0.72 -6.24 15.17
C GLU A 55 1.29 -7.51 14.56
N LEU A 56 0.65 -8.06 13.51
CA LEU A 56 1.16 -9.22 12.78
C LEU A 56 2.61 -9.02 12.28
N LEU A 57 2.91 -7.85 11.72
CA LEU A 57 4.26 -7.52 11.26
C LEU A 57 5.24 -7.40 12.44
N ARG A 58 4.82 -6.76 13.54
CA ARG A 58 5.65 -6.60 14.75
C ARG A 58 6.01 -7.93 15.37
N ASP A 59 5.05 -8.82 15.53
CA ASP A 59 5.25 -10.14 16.13
C ASP A 59 6.21 -10.97 15.28
N PHE A 60 5.98 -11.00 13.97
CA PHE A 60 6.83 -11.72 13.02
C PHE A 60 8.28 -11.27 13.05
N PHE A 61 8.54 -9.95 12.99
CA PHE A 61 9.90 -9.43 13.00
C PHE A 61 10.48 -9.34 14.41
N GLY A 62 9.66 -9.29 15.46
CA GLY A 62 10.09 -9.34 16.86
C GLY A 62 10.70 -10.70 17.20
N ALA A 63 10.08 -11.80 16.78
CA ALA A 63 10.55 -13.16 17.03
C ALA A 63 11.81 -13.57 16.23
N ARG A 64 12.22 -12.76 15.25
CA ARG A 64 13.35 -13.05 14.33
C ARG A 64 14.53 -12.09 14.50
N ARG A 65 14.50 -11.29 15.56
CA ARG A 65 15.55 -10.34 15.93
C ARG A 65 16.32 -10.83 17.12
#